data_AF-A0A6B9TCL2-F1
#
_entry.id   AF-A0A6B9TCL2-F1
#
_cell.length_a   1.000
_cell.length_b   1.000
_cell.length_c   1.000
_cell.angle_alpha   90.00
_cell.angle_beta   90.00
_cell.angle_gamma   90.00
#
_symmetry.space_group_name_H-M   'P 1'
#
loop_
_entity.id
_entity.type
_entity.pdbx_description
1 polymer ?
#
loop_
_entity_poly.entity_id
_entity_poly.type
_entity_poly.pdbx_seq_one_letter_code
_entity_poly.pdbx_strand_id
1 'polypeptide(L)'
;MGEHVMEALGKTRVRVRDGRVVEVSQPLIEYCPLFHKYRGIEKITSEAVRENIEFRIKDFGMCTGDRELRMRDFLSFGISEIISTLLEEGEVDAAVMVCDGAGTVIVTEPELAQGIGGRISGFLSTSPEERVIESIGPENVLEPEKATINQVEGVQKAIKMGYNRVAVTVTDPEDAERLRELDGEIYIFAVHLTGLDYRGAEKIINTSDVVTSCASRYIRRIADRRALLKVGSAIPIYACTKKGKGFIELRMNRTGRTLDKAGEKEKTSPRPLI
;
A
#
# COMPACT_ATOMS: atom_id res chain seq x y z
N MET A 1 -8.64 -15.81 -18.32
CA MET A 1 -7.17 -15.74 -18.26
C MET A 1 -6.85 -14.63 -17.30
N GLY A 2 -6.19 -14.95 -16.19
CA GLY A 2 -5.86 -13.97 -15.17
C GLY A 2 -4.68 -13.12 -15.64
N GLU A 3 -4.92 -11.86 -16.02
CA GLU A 3 -3.85 -10.90 -16.29
C GLU A 3 -3.79 -9.84 -15.19
N HIS A 4 -2.57 -9.60 -14.70
CA HIS A 4 -2.28 -8.63 -13.67
C HIS A 4 -1.10 -7.77 -14.08
N VAL A 5 -1.23 -6.45 -13.90
CA VAL A 5 -0.18 -5.49 -14.20
C VAL A 5 0.10 -4.69 -12.94
N MET A 6 1.36 -4.60 -12.55
CA MET A 6 1.77 -3.90 -11.33
C MET A 6 3.07 -3.13 -11.54
N GLU A 7 3.30 -2.13 -10.71
CA GLU A 7 4.58 -1.51 -10.47
C GLU A 7 5.22 -2.12 -9.21
N ALA A 8 6.25 -2.92 -9.42
CA ALA A 8 7.00 -3.63 -8.40
C ALA A 8 8.27 -2.85 -7.99
N LEU A 9 9.24 -3.57 -7.42
CA LEU A 9 10.49 -3.01 -6.89
C LEU A 9 11.09 -2.02 -7.88
N GLY A 10 11.46 -0.84 -7.39
CA GLY A 10 12.05 0.21 -8.20
C GLY A 10 11.15 0.80 -9.29
N LYS A 11 9.83 0.78 -9.06
CA LYS A 11 8.80 1.25 -10.01
C LYS A 11 8.90 0.51 -11.35
N THR A 12 9.21 -0.77 -11.27
CA THR A 12 9.33 -1.65 -12.45
C THR A 12 7.96 -2.17 -12.83
N ARG A 13 7.55 -1.96 -14.09
CA ARG A 13 6.31 -2.52 -14.60
C ARG A 13 6.48 -4.02 -14.81
N VAL A 14 5.59 -4.81 -14.22
CA VAL A 14 5.55 -6.26 -14.33
C VAL A 14 4.18 -6.69 -14.80
N ARG A 15 4.14 -7.61 -15.77
CA ARG A 15 2.92 -8.29 -16.19
C ARG A 15 2.99 -9.76 -15.80
N VAL A 16 1.98 -10.22 -15.07
CA VAL A 16 1.76 -11.62 -14.73
C VAL A 16 0.53 -12.10 -15.48
N ARG A 17 0.64 -13.26 -16.15
CA ARG A 17 -0.47 -13.92 -16.82
C ARG A 17 -0.53 -15.37 -16.37
N ASP A 18 -1.68 -15.77 -15.85
CA ASP A 18 -1.97 -17.13 -15.36
C ASP A 18 -0.87 -17.63 -14.40
N GLY A 19 -0.55 -16.81 -13.39
CA GLY A 19 0.50 -17.11 -12.41
C GLY A 19 1.94 -17.14 -12.94
N ARG A 20 2.21 -16.59 -14.14
CA ARG A 20 3.56 -16.54 -14.73
C ARG A 20 3.98 -15.13 -15.08
N VAL A 21 5.21 -14.77 -14.74
CA VAL A 21 5.78 -13.47 -15.14
C VAL A 21 6.08 -13.48 -16.63
N VAL A 22 5.33 -12.71 -17.42
CA VAL A 22 5.49 -12.66 -18.88
C VAL A 22 6.28 -11.44 -19.35
N GLU A 23 6.32 -10.37 -18.56
CA GLU A 23 7.01 -9.12 -18.91
C GLU A 23 7.56 -8.43 -17.67
N VAL A 24 8.77 -7.90 -17.76
CA VAL A 24 9.39 -7.05 -16.74
C VAL A 24 10.12 -5.91 -17.45
N SER A 25 9.77 -4.66 -17.15
CA SER A 25 10.43 -3.48 -17.70
C SER A 25 11.76 -3.19 -17.00
N GLN A 26 12.47 -2.16 -17.45
CA GLN A 26 13.62 -1.66 -16.71
C GLN A 26 13.15 -0.92 -15.43
N PRO A 27 13.86 -1.08 -14.29
CA PRO A 27 13.62 -0.33 -13.08
C PRO A 27 14.03 1.13 -13.24
N LEU A 28 13.34 2.03 -12.54
CA LEU A 28 13.71 3.45 -12.43
C LEU A 28 14.55 3.74 -11.19
N ILE A 29 14.58 2.81 -10.23
CA ILE A 29 15.36 2.88 -9.00
C ILE A 29 16.27 1.66 -8.91
N GLU A 30 17.54 1.87 -8.59
CA GLU A 30 18.57 0.83 -8.57
C GLU A 30 18.73 0.18 -7.19
N TYR A 31 18.30 0.85 -6.12
CA TYR A 31 18.47 0.36 -4.76
C TYR A 31 17.27 0.72 -3.88
N CYS A 32 16.86 -0.22 -3.02
CA CYS A 32 15.88 0.02 -1.97
C CYS A 32 16.31 -0.68 -0.68
N PRO A 33 16.51 0.04 0.44
CA PRO A 33 16.94 -0.56 1.71
C PRO A 33 15.95 -1.59 2.27
N LEU A 34 14.65 -1.44 1.97
CA LEU A 34 13.65 -2.45 2.35
C LEU A 34 13.90 -3.77 1.62
N PHE A 35 14.11 -3.74 0.30
CA PHE A 35 14.33 -4.95 -0.49
C PHE A 35 15.71 -5.55 -0.26
N HIS A 36 16.74 -4.74 -0.01
CA HIS A 36 18.03 -5.25 0.45
C HIS A 36 17.84 -6.03 1.75
N LYS A 37 17.26 -5.40 2.79
CA LYS A 37 17.13 -6.03 4.11
C LYS A 37 16.32 -7.34 4.09
N TYR A 38 15.19 -7.36 3.39
CA TYR A 38 14.24 -8.47 3.48
C TYR A 38 14.36 -9.50 2.34
N ARG A 39 15.05 -9.15 1.25
CA ARG A 39 15.18 -10.01 0.06
C ARG A 39 16.62 -10.18 -0.43
N GLY A 40 17.61 -9.54 0.21
CA GLY A 40 19.01 -9.60 -0.21
C GLY A 40 19.29 -8.90 -1.54
N ILE A 41 18.38 -8.05 -2.02
CA ILE A 41 18.51 -7.39 -3.34
C ILE A 41 19.39 -6.15 -3.19
N GLU A 42 20.67 -6.28 -3.50
CA GLU A 42 21.65 -5.18 -3.47
C GLU A 42 21.53 -4.22 -4.67
N LYS A 43 21.12 -4.75 -5.83
CA LYS A 43 20.82 -3.96 -7.02
C LYS A 43 19.51 -4.44 -7.64
N ILE A 44 18.61 -3.50 -7.89
CA ILE A 44 17.33 -3.75 -8.56
C ILE A 44 17.61 -3.79 -10.06
N THR A 45 17.50 -4.98 -10.65
CA THR A 45 17.50 -5.22 -12.10
C THR A 45 16.19 -5.87 -12.51
N SER A 46 15.89 -5.92 -13.80
CA SER A 46 14.72 -6.61 -14.34
C SER A 46 14.70 -8.09 -13.95
N GLU A 47 15.87 -8.74 -13.90
CA GLU A 47 16.04 -10.13 -13.48
C GLU A 47 15.75 -10.30 -11.99
N ALA A 48 16.32 -9.44 -11.12
CA ALA A 48 16.04 -9.48 -9.69
C ALA A 48 14.56 -9.21 -9.38
N VAL A 49 13.91 -8.34 -10.15
CA VAL A 49 12.47 -8.09 -10.06
C VAL A 49 11.69 -9.35 -10.46
N ARG A 50 12.02 -9.96 -11.60
CA ARG A 50 11.39 -11.21 -12.08
C ARG A 50 11.47 -12.30 -11.01
N GLU A 51 12.67 -12.60 -10.54
CA GLU A 51 12.92 -13.62 -9.50
C GLU A 51 12.13 -13.31 -8.23
N ASN A 52 12.05 -12.03 -7.83
CA ASN A 52 11.28 -11.66 -6.66
C ASN A 52 9.78 -11.88 -6.86
N ILE A 53 9.22 -11.55 -8.03
CA ILE A 53 7.80 -11.77 -8.31
C ILE A 53 7.49 -13.26 -8.42
N GLU A 54 8.32 -14.04 -9.11
CA GLU A 54 8.18 -15.50 -9.20
C GLU A 54 8.26 -16.15 -7.81
N PHE A 55 9.16 -15.66 -6.94
CA PHE A 55 9.19 -16.06 -5.53
C PHE A 55 7.87 -15.78 -4.83
N ARG A 56 7.27 -14.59 -4.98
CA ARG A 56 6.00 -14.22 -4.33
C ARG A 56 4.82 -15.06 -4.82
N ILE A 57 4.77 -15.33 -6.13
CA ILE A 57 3.77 -16.24 -6.72
C ILE A 57 3.90 -17.62 -6.07
N LYS A 58 5.13 -18.17 -5.99
CA LYS A 58 5.38 -19.48 -5.38
C LYS A 58 5.11 -19.52 -3.88
N ASP A 59 5.45 -18.47 -3.16
CA ASP A 59 5.44 -18.42 -1.69
C ASP A 59 4.04 -18.23 -1.11
N PHE A 60 3.21 -17.37 -1.70
CA PHE A 60 1.88 -17.05 -1.17
C PHE A 60 0.77 -16.94 -2.23
N GLY A 61 1.01 -17.46 -3.44
CA GLY A 61 -0.01 -17.52 -4.48
C GLY A 61 -0.37 -16.16 -5.09
N MET A 62 0.52 -15.17 -5.04
CA MET A 62 0.28 -13.85 -5.65
C MET A 62 -0.18 -13.99 -7.11
N CYS A 63 -1.22 -13.27 -7.52
CA CYS A 63 -1.79 -13.30 -8.87
C CYS A 63 -2.31 -14.69 -9.30
N THR A 64 -2.83 -15.47 -8.35
CA THR A 64 -3.45 -16.78 -8.59
C THR A 64 -4.62 -17.02 -7.64
N GLY A 65 -5.46 -18.02 -7.94
CA GLY A 65 -6.50 -18.49 -7.02
C GLY A 65 -6.00 -19.13 -5.71
N ASP A 66 -4.68 -19.37 -5.56
CA ASP A 66 -4.09 -19.95 -4.35
C ASP A 66 -3.53 -18.87 -3.40
N ARG A 67 -4.02 -17.63 -3.53
CA ARG A 67 -3.58 -16.47 -2.77
C ARG A 67 -3.80 -16.63 -1.26
N GLU A 68 -2.73 -16.50 -0.47
CA GLU A 68 -2.82 -16.50 0.99
C GLU A 68 -3.29 -15.13 1.53
N LEU A 69 -4.60 -14.99 1.76
CA LEU A 69 -5.21 -13.68 2.02
C LEU A 69 -5.11 -13.18 3.47
N ARG A 70 -4.93 -14.07 4.45
CA ARG A 70 -4.89 -13.71 5.88
C ARG A 70 -3.50 -13.96 6.42
N MET A 71 -2.88 -12.91 6.96
CA MET A 71 -1.52 -12.97 7.47
C MET A 71 -1.37 -12.12 8.73
N ARG A 72 -0.35 -12.43 9.53
CA ARG A 72 0.13 -11.54 10.59
C ARG A 72 1.09 -10.50 10.03
N ASP A 73 1.44 -9.52 10.86
CA ASP A 73 2.40 -8.45 10.56
C ASP A 73 3.64 -8.96 9.83
N PHE A 74 3.87 -8.41 8.63
CA PHE A 74 5.07 -8.70 7.85
C PHE A 74 6.24 -7.78 8.24
N LEU A 75 5.94 -6.48 8.40
CA LEU A 75 6.88 -5.50 8.94
C LEU A 75 6.45 -5.10 10.34
N SER A 76 7.37 -4.48 11.07
CA SER A 76 6.98 -3.83 12.32
C SER A 76 6.22 -2.53 12.09
N PHE A 77 6.41 -1.89 10.93
CA PHE A 77 5.83 -0.58 10.63
C PHE A 77 5.65 -0.40 9.12
N GLY A 78 4.40 -0.15 8.70
CA GLY A 78 3.96 -0.02 7.32
C GLY A 78 2.50 0.45 7.29
N ILE A 79 1.98 0.79 6.10
CA ILE A 79 0.61 1.32 5.98
C ILE A 79 -0.42 0.24 6.31
N SER A 80 -0.24 -0.97 5.79
CA SER A 80 -1.06 -2.13 6.16
C SER A 80 -1.04 -2.36 7.66
N GLU A 81 0.14 -2.36 8.30
CA GLU A 81 0.33 -2.56 9.74
C GLU A 81 -0.41 -1.53 10.58
N ILE A 82 -0.40 -0.26 10.14
CA ILE A 82 -1.19 0.79 10.76
C ILE A 82 -2.68 0.48 10.58
N ILE A 83 -3.16 0.25 9.36
CA ILE A 83 -4.58 -0.02 9.07
C ILE A 83 -5.09 -1.23 9.86
N SER A 84 -4.34 -2.34 9.89
CA SER A 84 -4.67 -3.52 10.68
C SER A 84 -4.78 -3.20 12.16
N THR A 85 -3.89 -2.36 12.70
CA THR A 85 -3.99 -1.91 14.09
C THR A 85 -5.25 -1.05 14.29
N LEU A 86 -5.57 -0.16 13.35
CA LEU A 86 -6.78 0.68 13.46
C LEU A 86 -8.08 -0.13 13.41
N LEU A 87 -8.14 -1.17 12.57
CA LEU A 87 -9.28 -2.08 12.51
C LEU A 87 -9.43 -2.84 13.83
N GLU A 88 -8.33 -3.34 14.39
CA GLU A 88 -8.37 -4.14 15.63
C GLU A 88 -8.72 -3.32 16.86
N GLU A 89 -8.27 -2.06 16.93
CA GLU A 89 -8.58 -1.14 18.02
C GLU A 89 -9.92 -0.39 17.81
N GLY A 90 -10.61 -0.60 16.68
CA GLY A 90 -11.91 0.03 16.37
C GLY A 90 -11.85 1.52 16.00
N GLU A 91 -10.65 2.05 15.72
CA GLU A 91 -10.44 3.42 15.25
C GLU A 91 -11.01 3.64 13.84
N VAL A 92 -11.05 2.58 13.02
CA VAL A 92 -11.75 2.55 11.73
C VAL A 92 -12.66 1.32 11.66
N ASP A 93 -13.81 1.47 11.01
CA ASP A 93 -14.81 0.41 10.87
C ASP A 93 -14.49 -0.52 9.69
N ALA A 94 -13.87 0.04 8.63
CA ALA A 94 -13.49 -0.68 7.43
C ALA A 94 -12.30 -0.02 6.73
N ALA A 95 -11.62 -0.77 5.86
CA ALA A 95 -10.54 -0.32 5.01
C ALA A 95 -10.81 -0.63 3.54
N VAL A 96 -10.60 0.34 2.66
CA VAL A 96 -10.67 0.18 1.20
C VAL A 96 -9.26 0.03 0.64
N MET A 97 -8.99 -1.13 0.07
CA MET A 97 -7.66 -1.58 -0.36
C MET A 97 -7.71 -2.25 -1.74
N VAL A 98 -6.54 -2.41 -2.37
CA VAL A 98 -6.41 -3.16 -3.62
C VAL A 98 -5.94 -4.58 -3.33
N CYS A 99 -6.60 -5.57 -3.91
CA CYS A 99 -6.26 -6.98 -3.82
C CYS A 99 -6.05 -7.59 -5.21
N ASP A 100 -4.93 -8.30 -5.38
CA ASP A 100 -4.67 -9.07 -6.59
C ASP A 100 -5.68 -10.21 -6.72
N GLY A 101 -6.41 -10.25 -7.85
CA GLY A 101 -7.52 -11.19 -8.05
C GLY A 101 -8.91 -10.63 -7.72
N ALA A 102 -9.01 -9.48 -7.06
CA ALA A 102 -10.31 -8.90 -6.66
C ALA A 102 -10.47 -7.39 -6.93
N GLY A 103 -9.39 -6.65 -7.22
CA GLY A 103 -9.47 -5.22 -7.47
C GLY A 103 -9.65 -4.43 -6.18
N THR A 104 -10.59 -3.49 -6.16
CA THR A 104 -10.94 -2.74 -4.94
C THR A 104 -11.81 -3.58 -4.02
N VAL A 105 -11.37 -3.70 -2.76
CA VAL A 105 -12.03 -4.51 -1.73
C VAL A 105 -12.24 -3.71 -0.45
N ILE A 106 -13.29 -4.04 0.28
CA ILE A 106 -13.66 -3.50 1.58
C ILE A 106 -13.28 -4.55 2.63
N VAL A 107 -12.46 -4.17 3.59
CA VAL A 107 -11.86 -5.09 4.56
C VAL A 107 -12.20 -4.63 5.96
N THR A 108 -12.72 -5.55 6.78
CA THR A 108 -13.02 -5.31 8.21
C THR A 108 -12.14 -6.16 9.13
N GLU A 109 -11.46 -7.17 8.59
CA GLU A 109 -10.59 -8.07 9.34
C GLU A 109 -9.13 -7.58 9.33
N PRO A 110 -8.48 -7.41 10.50
CA PRO A 110 -7.07 -7.01 10.59
C PRO A 110 -6.11 -7.91 9.80
N GLU A 111 -6.26 -9.24 9.92
CA GLU A 111 -5.39 -10.21 9.23
C GLU A 111 -5.56 -10.18 7.70
N LEU A 112 -6.76 -9.86 7.22
CA LEU A 112 -7.05 -9.69 5.79
C LEU A 112 -6.40 -8.40 5.26
N ALA A 113 -6.48 -7.31 6.02
CA ALA A 113 -5.80 -6.06 5.66
C ALA A 113 -4.28 -6.24 5.57
N GLN A 114 -3.70 -7.03 6.48
CA GLN A 114 -2.29 -7.44 6.41
C GLN A 114 -1.99 -8.31 5.19
N GLY A 115 -2.72 -9.40 4.99
CA GLY A 115 -2.41 -10.34 3.91
C GLY A 115 -2.56 -9.73 2.53
N ILE A 116 -3.52 -8.81 2.37
CA ILE A 116 -3.70 -8.04 1.13
C ILE A 116 -2.64 -6.94 0.99
N GLY A 117 -2.41 -6.11 2.01
CA GLY A 117 -1.57 -4.92 1.88
C GLY A 117 -0.07 -5.11 2.14
N GLY A 118 0.32 -6.03 3.02
CA GLY A 118 1.69 -6.10 3.58
C GLY A 118 2.75 -6.58 2.59
N ARG A 119 2.35 -7.34 1.57
CA ARG A 119 3.27 -7.95 0.59
C ARG A 119 2.99 -7.56 -0.86
N ILE A 120 2.06 -6.64 -1.07
CA ILE A 120 1.58 -6.26 -2.40
C ILE A 120 2.45 -5.16 -3.04
N SER A 121 2.42 -5.11 -4.37
CA SER A 121 3.01 -4.07 -5.20
C SER A 121 1.91 -3.07 -5.64
N GLY A 122 2.27 -1.98 -6.30
CA GLY A 122 1.26 -1.03 -6.81
C GLY A 122 0.56 -1.60 -8.03
N PHE A 123 -0.61 -2.23 -7.88
CA PHE A 123 -1.35 -2.79 -9.02
C PHE A 123 -1.94 -1.67 -9.89
N LEU A 124 -1.68 -1.76 -11.19
CA LEU A 124 -2.26 -0.90 -12.22
C LEU A 124 -3.55 -1.51 -12.78
N SER A 125 -3.59 -2.84 -12.87
CA SER A 125 -4.79 -3.60 -13.21
C SER A 125 -4.69 -5.03 -12.71
N THR A 126 -5.83 -5.68 -12.52
CA THR A 126 -5.93 -7.09 -12.13
C THR A 126 -7.15 -7.71 -12.82
N SER A 127 -7.17 -9.03 -12.92
CA SER A 127 -8.33 -9.79 -13.36
C SER A 127 -9.01 -10.48 -12.18
N PRO A 128 -10.30 -10.84 -12.28
CA PRO A 128 -10.98 -11.65 -11.28
C PRO A 128 -10.34 -13.03 -11.11
N GLU A 129 -10.13 -13.43 -9.86
CA GLU A 129 -9.78 -14.78 -9.43
C GLU A 129 -10.88 -15.28 -8.50
N GLU A 130 -11.68 -16.24 -8.95
CA GLU A 130 -12.92 -16.69 -8.29
C GLU A 130 -12.68 -17.08 -6.82
N ARG A 131 -11.67 -17.91 -6.55
CA ARG A 131 -11.31 -18.33 -5.18
C ARG A 131 -10.92 -17.17 -4.27
N VAL A 132 -10.26 -16.15 -4.82
CA VAL A 132 -9.86 -14.95 -4.07
C VAL A 132 -11.10 -14.15 -3.69
N ILE A 133 -11.99 -13.91 -4.66
CA ILE A 133 -13.24 -13.18 -4.47
C ILE A 133 -14.15 -13.91 -3.47
N GLU A 134 -14.31 -15.22 -3.61
CA GLU A 134 -15.09 -16.05 -2.68
C GLU A 134 -14.54 -15.98 -1.27
N SER A 135 -13.22 -16.04 -1.10
CA SER A 135 -12.58 -15.96 0.22
C SER A 135 -12.70 -14.57 0.88
N ILE A 136 -12.87 -13.50 0.09
CA ILE A 136 -13.08 -12.13 0.59
C ILE A 136 -14.57 -11.86 0.86
N GLY A 137 -15.47 -12.56 0.16
CA GLY A 137 -16.88 -12.25 0.11
C GLY A 137 -17.18 -11.35 -1.09
N PRO A 138 -17.93 -11.81 -2.11
CA PRO A 138 -18.25 -11.02 -3.30
C PRO A 138 -18.92 -9.67 -2.97
N GLU A 139 -19.70 -9.60 -1.88
CA GLU A 139 -20.31 -8.38 -1.38
C GLU A 139 -19.29 -7.33 -0.94
N ASN A 140 -18.08 -7.74 -0.55
CA ASN A 140 -16.98 -6.88 -0.11
C ASN A 140 -16.06 -6.44 -1.26
N VAL A 141 -16.27 -6.95 -2.47
CA VAL A 141 -15.49 -6.60 -3.66
C VAL A 141 -16.27 -5.58 -4.49
N LEU A 142 -15.64 -4.48 -4.94
CA LEU A 142 -16.34 -3.40 -5.65
C LEU A 142 -17.11 -3.91 -6.88
N GLU A 143 -16.40 -4.62 -7.77
CA GLU A 143 -16.96 -5.20 -8.99
C GLU A 143 -16.36 -6.60 -9.21
N PRO A 144 -16.93 -7.66 -8.59
CA PRO A 144 -16.37 -9.02 -8.63
C PRO A 144 -16.06 -9.53 -10.03
N GLU A 145 -16.93 -9.23 -11.00
CA GLU A 145 -16.81 -9.71 -12.38
C GLU A 145 -15.69 -9.05 -13.18
N LYS A 146 -15.14 -7.92 -12.71
CA LYS A 146 -14.10 -7.16 -13.43
C LYS A 146 -12.83 -6.94 -12.60
N ALA A 147 -12.90 -7.10 -11.29
CA ALA A 147 -11.81 -6.77 -10.36
C ALA A 147 -11.30 -5.32 -10.55
N THR A 148 -12.24 -4.39 -10.72
CA THR A 148 -11.96 -2.97 -10.96
C THR A 148 -11.23 -2.34 -9.77
N ILE A 149 -10.19 -1.57 -10.07
CA ILE A 149 -9.47 -0.75 -9.09
C ILE A 149 -10.02 0.68 -9.16
N ASN A 150 -10.80 1.07 -8.16
CA ASN A 150 -11.37 2.42 -8.01
C ASN A 150 -11.65 2.71 -6.53
N GLN A 151 -10.80 3.50 -5.91
CA GLN A 151 -10.85 3.74 -4.47
C GLN A 151 -11.99 4.67 -4.06
N VAL A 152 -12.36 5.61 -4.93
CA VAL A 152 -13.50 6.52 -4.68
C VAL A 152 -14.79 5.72 -4.60
N GLU A 153 -15.05 4.85 -5.60
CA GLU A 153 -16.24 4.00 -5.61
C GLU A 153 -16.21 2.94 -4.51
N GLY A 154 -15.03 2.42 -4.16
CA GLY A 154 -14.84 1.53 -3.02
C GLY A 154 -15.28 2.17 -1.70
N VAL A 155 -14.89 3.42 -1.45
CA VAL A 155 -15.32 4.16 -0.25
C VAL A 155 -16.81 4.46 -0.27
N GLN A 156 -17.36 4.87 -1.42
CA GLN A 156 -18.81 5.05 -1.56
C GLN A 156 -19.59 3.76 -1.27
N LYS A 157 -19.08 2.61 -1.71
CA LYS A 157 -19.67 1.31 -1.41
C LYS A 157 -19.57 1.00 0.08
N ALA A 158 -18.43 1.22 0.72
CA ALA A 158 -18.26 1.04 2.17
C ALA A 158 -19.27 1.88 2.99
N ILE A 159 -19.47 3.14 2.61
CA ILE A 159 -20.47 4.02 3.25
C ILE A 159 -21.89 3.47 3.06
N LYS A 160 -22.24 3.00 1.87
CA LYS A 160 -23.55 2.37 1.60
C LYS A 160 -23.77 1.09 2.40
N MET A 161 -22.70 0.39 2.77
CA MET A 161 -22.74 -0.78 3.65
C MET A 161 -22.88 -0.40 5.14
N GLY A 162 -22.85 0.89 5.47
CA GLY A 162 -23.06 1.40 6.83
C GLY A 162 -21.77 1.68 7.61
N TYR A 163 -20.59 1.62 6.99
CA TYR A 163 -19.33 1.97 7.63
C TYR A 163 -19.13 3.50 7.65
N ASN A 164 -18.78 4.06 8.82
CA ASN A 164 -18.70 5.51 9.01
C ASN A 164 -17.25 6.02 9.02
N ARG A 165 -16.34 5.26 9.66
CA ARG A 165 -14.91 5.55 9.72
C ARG A 165 -14.16 4.63 8.75
N VAL A 166 -13.80 5.13 7.58
CA VAL A 166 -13.22 4.32 6.51
C VAL A 166 -11.78 4.72 6.25
N ALA A 167 -10.85 3.79 6.44
CA ALA A 167 -9.48 3.94 5.93
C ALA A 167 -9.45 3.63 4.44
N VAL A 168 -8.66 4.36 3.65
CA VAL A 168 -8.51 4.09 2.21
C VAL A 168 -7.06 4.27 1.78
N THR A 169 -6.56 3.32 1.00
CA THR A 169 -5.22 3.43 0.39
C THR A 169 -5.31 4.02 -1.01
N VAL A 170 -4.49 5.03 -1.31
CA VAL A 170 -4.50 5.73 -2.61
C VAL A 170 -3.09 5.86 -3.17
N THR A 171 -3.01 5.91 -4.50
CA THR A 171 -1.77 6.18 -5.24
C THR A 171 -1.86 7.45 -6.10
N ASP A 172 -3.08 7.88 -6.42
CA ASP A 172 -3.37 9.04 -7.26
C ASP A 172 -3.80 10.25 -6.41
N PRO A 173 -3.15 11.42 -6.56
CA PRO A 173 -3.59 12.68 -5.95
C PRO A 173 -5.03 13.09 -6.27
N GLU A 174 -5.55 12.81 -7.47
CA GLU A 174 -6.91 13.19 -7.87
C GLU A 174 -7.95 12.35 -7.12
N ASP A 175 -7.70 11.05 -6.95
CA ASP A 175 -8.56 10.20 -6.12
C ASP A 175 -8.59 10.70 -4.67
N ALA A 176 -7.44 11.13 -4.14
CA ALA A 176 -7.35 11.67 -2.79
C ALA A 176 -8.15 12.97 -2.61
N GLU A 177 -8.20 13.85 -3.62
CA GLU A 177 -9.06 15.05 -3.60
C GLU A 177 -10.55 14.67 -3.65
N ARG A 178 -10.94 13.80 -4.58
CA ARG A 178 -12.33 13.34 -4.71
C ARG A 178 -12.83 12.66 -3.44
N LEU A 179 -11.99 11.90 -2.75
CA LEU A 179 -12.31 11.30 -1.46
C LEU A 179 -12.57 12.33 -0.36
N ARG A 180 -11.95 13.51 -0.42
CA ARG A 180 -12.22 14.60 0.54
C ARG A 180 -13.53 15.33 0.29
N GLU A 181 -14.14 15.15 -0.87
CA GLU A 181 -15.45 15.70 -1.21
C GLU A 181 -16.61 14.78 -0.76
N LEU A 182 -16.31 13.54 -0.36
CA LEU A 182 -17.32 12.59 0.13
C LEU A 182 -17.67 12.87 1.59
N ASP A 183 -18.94 12.63 1.92
CA ASP A 183 -19.41 12.64 3.30
C ASP A 183 -18.87 11.43 4.08
N GLY A 184 -18.47 11.65 5.34
CA GLY A 184 -18.02 10.59 6.25
C GLY A 184 -16.62 10.82 6.83
N GLU A 185 -16.22 9.98 7.78
CA GLU A 185 -14.88 10.01 8.36
C GLU A 185 -13.92 9.18 7.51
N ILE A 186 -13.41 9.78 6.45
CA ILE A 186 -12.51 9.11 5.50
C ILE A 186 -11.06 9.43 5.86
N TYR A 187 -10.28 8.38 6.10
CA TYR A 187 -8.87 8.46 6.46
C TYR A 187 -7.99 7.98 5.31
N ILE A 188 -7.21 8.90 4.74
CA ILE A 188 -6.50 8.67 3.48
C ILE A 188 -5.04 8.30 3.75
N PHE A 189 -4.63 7.13 3.27
CA PHE A 189 -3.27 6.58 3.36
C PHE A 189 -2.64 6.53 1.98
N ALA A 190 -1.73 7.46 1.68
CA ALA A 190 -1.06 7.48 0.38
C ALA A 190 0.15 6.55 0.34
N VAL A 191 0.16 5.69 -0.68
CA VAL A 191 1.16 4.64 -0.91
C VAL A 191 1.73 4.71 -2.31
N HIS A 192 2.89 4.07 -2.53
CA HIS A 192 3.45 3.86 -3.86
C HIS A 192 3.74 5.15 -4.67
N LEU A 193 4.21 6.21 -4.00
CA LEU A 193 4.33 7.56 -4.57
C LEU A 193 5.63 7.85 -5.33
N THR A 194 6.46 6.84 -5.60
CA THR A 194 7.73 7.01 -6.34
C THR A 194 7.46 7.63 -7.71
N GLY A 195 8.24 8.66 -8.08
CA GLY A 195 8.13 9.34 -9.38
C GLY A 195 6.97 10.32 -9.50
N LEU A 196 6.22 10.58 -8.41
CA LEU A 196 5.22 11.63 -8.37
C LEU A 196 5.88 12.99 -8.51
N ASP A 197 5.35 13.86 -9.37
CA ASP A 197 5.88 15.20 -9.61
C ASP A 197 5.63 16.14 -8.43
N TYR A 198 6.15 17.37 -8.49
CA TYR A 198 6.02 18.31 -7.38
C TYR A 198 4.56 18.65 -7.07
N ARG A 199 3.73 18.89 -8.10
CA ARG A 199 2.32 19.30 -7.92
C ARG A 199 1.49 18.17 -7.34
N GLY A 200 1.66 16.96 -7.86
CA GLY A 200 1.04 15.75 -7.31
C GLY A 200 1.49 15.48 -5.89
N ALA A 201 2.79 15.64 -5.59
CA ALA A 201 3.32 15.45 -4.24
C ALA A 201 2.76 16.44 -3.23
N GLU A 202 2.63 17.72 -3.61
CA GLU A 202 2.00 18.74 -2.77
C GLU A 202 0.52 18.42 -2.54
N LYS A 203 -0.22 18.08 -3.60
CA LYS A 203 -1.64 17.72 -3.56
C LYS A 203 -1.87 16.53 -2.61
N ILE A 204 -1.17 15.42 -2.81
CA ILE A 204 -1.38 14.21 -2.01
C ILE A 204 -0.97 14.39 -0.54
N ILE A 205 0.03 15.23 -0.25
CA ILE A 205 0.39 15.58 1.13
C ILE A 205 -0.70 16.42 1.80
N ASN A 206 -1.36 17.32 1.05
CA ASN A 206 -2.42 18.17 1.58
C ASN A 206 -3.72 17.39 1.83
N THR A 207 -3.99 16.35 1.05
CA THR A 207 -5.22 15.57 1.14
C THR A 207 -5.09 14.33 2.01
N SER A 208 -3.90 13.76 2.21
CA SER A 208 -3.73 12.52 2.97
C SER A 208 -3.59 12.73 4.47
N ASP A 209 -3.99 11.73 5.26
CA ASP A 209 -3.70 11.68 6.71
C ASP A 209 -2.30 11.14 6.98
N VAL A 210 -1.94 10.07 6.25
CA VAL A 210 -0.65 9.39 6.36
C VAL A 210 -0.08 9.17 4.97
N VAL A 211 1.21 9.44 4.81
CA VAL A 211 1.92 9.30 3.53
C VAL A 211 3.19 8.47 3.72
N THR A 212 3.42 7.47 2.88
CA THR A 212 4.75 6.86 2.72
C THR A 212 5.48 7.44 1.52
N SER A 213 6.76 7.74 1.70
CA SER A 213 7.53 8.44 0.67
C SER A 213 8.17 7.57 -0.41
N CYS A 214 8.36 6.27 -0.14
CA CYS A 214 9.11 5.37 -1.05
C CYS A 214 10.40 6.04 -1.58
N ALA A 215 10.63 6.03 -2.90
CA ALA A 215 11.75 6.72 -3.54
C ALA A 215 11.38 8.12 -4.07
N SER A 216 10.21 8.67 -3.70
CA SER A 216 9.77 9.99 -4.16
C SER A 216 10.63 11.10 -3.59
N ARG A 217 11.30 11.85 -4.47
CA ARG A 217 12.11 13.01 -4.06
C ARG A 217 11.24 14.13 -3.51
N TYR A 218 10.10 14.41 -4.15
CA TYR A 218 9.25 15.53 -3.78
C TYR A 218 8.46 15.28 -2.50
N ILE A 219 7.93 14.06 -2.30
CA ILE A 219 7.26 13.72 -1.03
C ILE A 219 8.23 13.89 0.14
N ARG A 220 9.45 13.34 0.05
CA ARG A 220 10.47 13.48 1.11
C ARG A 220 10.76 14.95 1.41
N ARG A 221 11.01 15.75 0.37
CA ARG A 221 11.33 17.18 0.52
C ARG A 221 10.20 17.98 1.19
N ILE A 222 8.96 17.74 0.80
CA ILE A 222 7.81 18.51 1.29
C ILE A 222 7.42 18.01 2.69
N ALA A 223 7.27 16.70 2.88
CA ALA A 223 6.83 16.11 4.13
C ALA A 223 7.86 16.26 5.27
N ASP A 224 9.16 16.22 4.99
CA ASP A 224 10.20 16.47 6.01
C ASP A 224 10.09 17.85 6.66
N ARG A 225 9.45 18.83 5.99
CA ARG A 225 9.26 20.20 6.50
C ARG A 225 7.89 20.42 7.12
N ARG A 226 6.88 19.65 6.71
CA ARG A 226 5.46 19.95 6.97
C ARG A 226 4.76 18.90 7.83
N ALA A 227 5.24 17.66 7.85
CA ALA A 227 4.59 16.58 8.58
C ALA A 227 4.64 16.82 10.08
N LEU A 228 3.57 16.43 10.78
CA LEU A 228 3.45 16.53 12.24
C LEU A 228 4.27 15.44 12.95
N LEU A 229 4.52 14.33 12.27
CA LEU A 229 5.29 13.20 12.76
C LEU A 229 5.97 12.50 11.58
N LYS A 230 7.18 12.01 11.80
CA LYS A 230 7.93 11.17 10.87
C LYS A 230 8.44 9.94 11.60
N VAL A 231 8.24 8.76 11.02
CA VAL A 231 8.78 7.50 11.52
C VAL A 231 9.49 6.74 10.40
N GLY A 232 10.58 6.06 10.77
CA GLY A 232 11.45 5.37 9.83
C GLY A 232 12.41 6.31 9.09
N SER A 233 13.66 5.88 8.94
CA SER A 233 14.70 6.60 8.20
C SER A 233 14.79 6.16 6.73
N ALA A 234 14.69 4.84 6.50
CA ALA A 234 14.90 4.23 5.19
C ALA A 234 13.74 4.48 4.22
N ILE A 235 12.53 4.10 4.60
CA ILE A 235 11.27 4.41 3.91
C ILE A 235 10.38 5.15 4.92
N PRO A 236 10.50 6.49 5.01
CA PRO A 236 9.75 7.27 5.97
C PRO A 236 8.25 7.24 5.72
N ILE A 237 7.50 7.15 6.83
CA ILE A 237 6.05 7.38 6.91
C ILE A 237 5.83 8.68 7.66
N TYR A 238 4.95 9.52 7.13
CA TYR A 238 4.66 10.86 7.60
C TYR A 238 3.20 10.98 8.01
N ALA A 239 2.93 11.63 9.15
CA ALA A 239 1.61 12.11 9.49
C ALA A 239 1.41 13.53 8.94
N CYS A 240 0.43 13.70 8.08
CA CYS A 240 0.06 15.00 7.50
C CYS A 240 -1.04 15.70 8.32
N THR A 241 -1.87 14.94 9.04
CA THR A 241 -2.96 15.46 9.88
C THR A 241 -2.81 15.03 11.34
N LYS A 242 -3.56 15.67 12.25
CA LYS A 242 -3.60 15.28 13.67
C LYS A 242 -4.10 13.85 13.86
N LYS A 243 -5.09 13.43 13.06
CA LYS A 243 -5.59 12.05 13.07
C LYS A 243 -4.54 11.06 12.56
N GLY A 244 -3.88 11.36 11.44
CA GLY A 244 -2.75 10.58 10.95
C GLY A 244 -1.62 10.43 11.97
N LYS A 245 -1.33 11.47 12.75
CA LYS A 245 -0.36 11.40 13.87
C LYS A 245 -0.80 10.40 14.93
N GLY A 246 -2.06 10.48 15.38
CA GLY A 246 -2.63 9.53 16.34
C GLY A 246 -2.57 8.07 15.86
N PHE A 247 -2.81 7.82 14.56
CA PHE A 247 -2.71 6.48 13.99
C PHE A 247 -1.30 5.91 14.02
N ILE A 248 -0.30 6.74 13.69
CA ILE A 248 1.11 6.34 13.78
C ILE A 248 1.50 6.06 15.24
N GLU A 249 1.10 6.92 16.17
CA GLU A 249 1.39 6.77 17.61
C GLU A 249 0.75 5.50 18.19
N LEU A 250 -0.49 5.19 17.81
CA LEU A 250 -1.15 3.96 18.21
C LEU A 250 -0.36 2.72 17.78
N ARG A 251 0.11 2.68 16.52
CA ARG A 251 0.96 1.59 16.02
C ARG A 251 2.32 1.54 16.74
N MET A 252 2.89 2.68 17.09
CA MET A 252 4.14 2.73 17.85
C MET A 252 3.99 2.12 19.24
N ASN A 253 2.92 2.47 19.95
CA ASN A 253 2.60 1.93 21.27
C ASN A 253 2.43 0.41 21.22
N ARG A 254 1.68 -0.09 20.22
CA ARG A 254 1.46 -1.53 20.02
C ARG A 254 2.76 -2.32 19.77
N THR A 255 3.73 -1.71 19.11
CA THR A 255 5.01 -2.37 18.79
C THR A 255 6.12 -2.13 19.82
N GLY A 256 5.82 -1.41 20.92
CA GLY A 256 6.80 -1.05 21.95
C GLY A 256 7.95 -0.19 21.43
N ARG A 257 7.78 0.51 20.29
CA ARG A 257 8.81 1.36 19.68
C ARG A 257 8.62 2.81 20.10
N THR A 258 9.69 3.43 20.60
CA THR A 258 9.75 4.88 20.86
C THR A 258 10.38 5.62 19.69
N LEU A 259 10.12 6.93 19.59
CA LEU A 259 10.67 7.80 18.54
C LEU A 259 12.21 7.78 18.51
N ASP A 260 12.83 7.66 19.68
CA ASP A 260 14.29 7.75 19.85
C ASP A 260 15.04 6.55 19.23
N LYS A 261 14.42 5.36 19.21
CA LYS A 261 15.02 4.14 18.64
C LYS A 261 14.92 4.04 17.12
N ALA A 262 14.20 4.96 16.47
CA ALA A 262 14.01 4.97 15.01
C ALA A 262 15.10 5.76 14.25
N GLY A 263 15.96 6.50 14.95
CA GLY A 263 16.87 7.49 14.36
C GLY A 263 18.34 7.08 14.19
N GLU A 264 18.82 5.98 14.79
CA GLU A 264 20.27 5.75 14.97
C GLU A 264 20.96 4.81 13.96
N LYS A 265 20.25 4.22 12.98
CA LYS A 265 20.91 3.40 11.95
C LYS A 265 21.11 4.17 10.66
N GLU A 266 22.28 3.94 10.06
CA GLU A 266 22.78 4.50 8.81
C GLU A 266 21.65 4.86 7.83
N LYS A 267 21.60 6.15 7.45
CA LYS A 267 20.54 6.76 6.62
C LYS A 267 20.59 6.21 5.20
N THR A 268 20.26 4.95 5.01
CA THR A 268 20.15 4.34 3.69
C THR A 268 18.78 4.69 3.10
N SER A 269 18.77 5.41 1.99
CA SER A 269 17.55 5.71 1.24
C SER A 269 17.50 4.88 -0.04
N PRO A 270 16.33 4.74 -0.68
CA PRO A 270 16.28 4.34 -2.08
C PRO A 270 17.15 5.25 -2.95
N ARG A 271 17.69 4.70 -4.05
CA ARG A 271 18.57 5.44 -4.98
C ARG A 271 18.30 5.04 -6.44
N PRO A 272 18.20 6.02 -7.37
CA PRO A 272 18.00 7.45 -7.10
C PRO A 272 16.70 7.74 -6.35
N LEU A 273 16.57 8.97 -5.84
CA LEU A 273 15.25 9.52 -5.49
C LEU A 273 14.74 10.27 -6.71
N ILE A 274 13.54 9.92 -7.17
CA ILE A 274 12.93 10.48 -8.39
C ILE A 274 11.63 11.20 -8.07
#